data_AF-A0A2M6ZR83-F1
#
_entry.id   AF-A0A2M6ZR83-F1
#
_cell.length_a   1.000
_cell.length_b   1.000
_cell.length_c   1.000
_cell.angle_alpha   90.00
_cell.angle_beta   90.00
_cell.angle_gamma   90.00
#
_symmetry.space_group_name_H-M   'P 1'
#
loop_
_entity.id
_entity.type
_entity.pdbx_description
1 polymer ?
#
loop_
_entity_poly.entity_id
_entity_poly.type
_entity_poly.pdbx_seq_one_letter_code
_entity_poly.pdbx_strand_id
1 'polypeptide(L)' 'MIAVRGLFDGKEIKLLEKVDVREPQEVMITFLGIKEDEALYQGIYKLAEAGGSFDFLNAPDEDIYSDDDLKVKYRK' A
#
# COMPACT_ATOMS: atom_id res chain seq x y z
N MET A 1 7.37 -9.04 20.65
CA MET A 1 6.89 -7.68 20.29
C MET A 1 5.37 -7.75 20.31
N ILE A 2 4.71 -7.02 21.22
CA ILE A 2 3.24 -7.03 21.34
C ILE A 2 2.73 -5.76 20.69
N ALA A 3 1.91 -5.88 19.65
CA ALA A 3 1.25 -4.75 19.03
C ALA A 3 -0.10 -4.52 19.71
N VAL A 4 -0.27 -3.35 20.33
CA VAL A 4 -1.49 -3.00 21.07
C VAL A 4 -2.17 -1.86 20.32
N ARG A 5 -3.47 -2.00 20.10
CA ARG A 5 -4.27 -0.96 19.45
C ARG A 5 -4.85 -0.01 20.48
N GLY A 6 -4.97 1.26 20.10
CA GLY A 6 -5.58 2.28 20.92
C GLY A 6 -6.24 3.36 20.06
N LEU A 7 -7.09 4.15 20.70
CA LEU A 7 -7.69 5.34 20.11
C LEU A 7 -6.91 6.56 20.58
N PHE A 8 -6.47 7.39 19.63
CA PHE A 8 -5.78 8.65 19.92
C PHE A 8 -6.73 9.83 19.72
N ASP A 9 -6.87 10.67 20.74
CA ASP A 9 -7.74 11.86 20.71
C ASP A 9 -6.99 13.17 20.45
N GLY A 10 -5.71 13.08 20.07
CA GLY A 10 -4.83 14.24 19.89
C GLY A 10 -3.96 14.56 21.11
N LYS A 11 -4.23 13.95 22.28
CA LYS A 11 -3.43 14.12 23.49
C LYS A 11 -3.02 12.80 24.12
N GLU A 12 -3.95 11.85 24.21
CA GLU A 12 -3.74 10.59 24.91
C GLU A 12 -4.12 9.40 24.02
N ILE A 13 -3.44 8.26 24.24
CA ILE A 13 -3.79 6.98 23.61
C ILE A 13 -4.53 6.12 24.62
N LYS A 14 -5.83 5.88 24.38
CA LYS A 14 -6.62 4.91 25.14
C LYS A 14 -6.47 3.54 24.52
N LEU A 15 -5.75 2.65 25.21
CA LEU A 15 -5.56 1.27 24.78
C LEU A 15 -6.90 0.52 24.78
N LEU A 16 -7.17 -0.25 23.73
CA LEU A 16 -8.38 -1.06 23.61
C LEU A 16 -8.31 -2.33 24.48
N GLU A 17 -7.10 -2.76 24.80
CA GLU A 17 -6.81 -3.95 25.58
C GLU A 17 -5.98 -3.55 26.80
N LYS A 18 -6.21 -4.25 27.92
CA LYS A 18 -5.41 -4.05 29.12
C LYS A 18 -4.05 -4.71 28.93
N VAL A 19 -2.99 -3.92 29.07
CA VAL A 19 -1.60 -4.39 29.03
C VAL A 19 -1.04 -4.32 30.45
N ASP A 20 -0.47 -5.42 30.94
CA ASP A 20 0.23 -5.44 32.23
C ASP A 20 1.67 -4.94 32.03
N VAL A 21 1.91 -3.68 32.40
CA VAL A 21 3.24 -3.04 32.33
C VAL A 21 3.72 -2.81 33.76
N ARG A 22 4.72 -3.59 34.18
CA ARG A 22 5.23 -3.59 35.57
C ARG A 22 6.30 -2.53 35.82
N GLU A 23 7.01 -2.14 34.77
CA GLU A 23 8.09 -1.16 34.79
C GLU A 23 8.01 -0.30 33.52
N PRO A 24 8.53 0.95 33.52
CA PRO A 24 8.54 1.78 32.32
C PRO A 24 9.28 1.09 31.17
N GLN A 25 8.66 1.07 29.99
CA GLN A 25 9.23 0.44 28.79
C GLN A 25 9.20 1.43 27.63
N GLU A 26 10.23 1.37 26.80
CA GLU A 26 10.27 2.08 25.52
C GLU A 26 9.26 1.46 24.56
N VAL A 27 8.47 2.30 23.89
CA VAL A 27 7.43 1.87 22.95
C VAL A 27 7.53 2.60 21.63
N MET A 28 7.11 1.92 20.56
CA MET A 28 6.95 2.51 19.23
C MET A 28 5.47 2.73 18.95
N ILE A 29 5.10 3.98 18.68
CA ILE A 29 3.72 4.36 18.34
C ILE A 29 3.62 4.49 16.83
N THR A 30 2.66 3.78 16.23
CA THR A 30 2.35 3.89 14.80
C THR A 30 0.89 4.29 14.65
N PHE A 31 0.64 5.44 14.01
CA PHE A 31 -0.70 5.84 13.63
C PHE A 31 -1.13 5.00 12.43
N LEU A 32 -2.20 4.24 12.62
CA LEU A 32 -2.90 3.66 11.48
C LEU A 32 -3.44 4.84 10.69
N GLY A 33 -2.89 5.07 9.50
CA GLY A 33 -3.36 6.13 8.62
C GLY A 33 -4.88 6.06 8.46
N ILE A 34 -5.48 7.19 8.09
CA ILE A 34 -6.84 7.17 7.57
C ILE A 34 -6.85 6.07 6.52
N LYS A 35 -7.81 5.14 6.57
CA LYS A 35 -8.12 4.33 5.39
C LYS A 35 -8.56 5.37 4.36
N GLU A 36 -7.61 5.96 3.65
CA GLU A 36 -7.89 6.73 2.46
C GLU A 36 -8.78 5.83 1.63
N ASP A 37 -9.97 6.37 1.34
CA ASP A 37 -11.14 5.61 0.95
C ASP A 37 -10.72 4.55 -0.07
N GLU A 38 -10.75 3.30 0.34
CA GLU A 38 -10.56 2.18 -0.59
C GLU A 38 -11.54 2.35 -1.77
N ALA A 39 -12.70 2.97 -1.50
CA ALA A 39 -13.66 3.47 -2.48
C ALA A 39 -13.13 4.56 -3.43
N LEU A 40 -12.33 5.52 -2.96
CA LEU A 40 -11.69 6.57 -3.76
C LEU A 40 -10.64 5.97 -4.69
N TYR A 41 -9.79 5.08 -4.18
CA TYR A 41 -8.81 4.36 -4.97
C TYR A 41 -9.46 3.48 -6.06
N GLN A 42 -10.50 2.73 -5.68
CA GLN A 42 -11.30 1.96 -6.62
C GLN A 42 -12.01 2.86 -7.64
N GLY A 43 -12.43 4.06 -7.24
CA GLY A 43 -13.03 5.06 -8.13
C GLY A 43 -12.06 5.57 -9.19
N ILE A 44 -10.85 5.95 -8.77
CA ILE A 44 -9.79 6.41 -9.68
C ILE A 44 -9.39 5.28 -10.65
N TYR A 45 -9.23 4.05 -10.13
CA TYR A 45 -8.92 2.88 -10.95
C TYR A 45 -9.97 2.64 -12.03
N LYS A 46 -11.26 2.63 -11.67
CA LYS A 46 -12.36 2.45 -12.63
C LYS A 46 -12.43 3.56 -13.67
N LEU A 47 -12.15 4.80 -13.27
CA LEU A 47 -12.09 5.93 -14.21
C LEU A 47 -10.96 5.77 -15.22
N ALA A 48 -9.78 5.35 -14.77
CA ALA A 48 -8.63 5.08 -15.65
C ALA A 48 -8.90 3.89 -16.58
N GLU A 49 -9.50 2.81 -16.07
CA GLU A 49 -9.91 1.64 -16.85
C GLU A 49 -10.96 2.00 -17.91
N ALA A 50 -12.03 2.72 -17.53
CA ALA A 50 -13.06 3.15 -18.48
C ALA A 50 -12.54 4.15 -19.52
N GLY A 51 -11.54 4.94 -19.16
CA GLY A 51 -10.90 5.90 -20.05
C GLY A 51 -9.85 5.29 -20.99
N GLY A 52 -9.62 3.98 -20.93
CA GLY A 52 -8.60 3.30 -21.74
C GLY A 52 -7.16 3.66 -21.35
N SER A 53 -6.95 4.24 -20.16
CA SER A 53 -5.61 4.63 -19.71
C SER A 53 -4.67 3.44 -19.53
N PHE A 54 -5.19 2.22 -19.51
CA PHE A 54 -4.45 0.97 -19.39
C PHE A 54 -4.40 0.16 -20.70
N ASP A 55 -4.91 0.69 -21.81
CA ASP A 55 -4.96 -0.02 -23.08
C ASP A 55 -3.55 -0.38 -23.59
N PHE A 56 -2.56 0.46 -23.27
CA PHE A 56 -1.14 0.23 -23.57
C PHE A 56 -0.60 -1.10 -23.01
N LEU A 57 -1.13 -1.59 -21.88
CA LEU A 57 -0.69 -2.86 -21.28
C LEU A 57 -0.97 -4.06 -22.18
N ASN A 58 -1.92 -3.93 -23.11
CA ASN A 58 -2.30 -4.98 -24.05
C ASN A 58 -1.83 -4.67 -25.48
N ALA A 59 -1.11 -3.56 -25.70
CA ALA A 59 -0.62 -3.16 -27.00
C ALA A 59 0.77 -3.78 -27.24
N PRO A 60 0.91 -4.72 -28.20
CA PRO A 60 2.20 -5.39 -28.46
C PRO A 60 3.31 -4.42 -28.88
N ASP A 61 2.93 -3.34 -29.58
CA ASP A 61 3.85 -2.30 -30.04
C ASP A 61 4.38 -1.41 -28.89
N GLU A 62 3.76 -1.49 -27.71
CA GLU A 62 4.18 -0.76 -26.50
C GLU A 62 4.87 -1.69 -25.47
N ASP A 63 5.07 -2.96 -25.81
CA ASP A 63 5.76 -3.94 -24.96
C ASP A 63 7.28 -3.77 -25.03
N ILE A 64 7.81 -2.91 -24.17
CA ILE A 64 9.25 -2.66 -24.04
C ILE A 64 10.06 -3.86 -23.50
N TYR A 65 9.40 -4.95 -23.12
CA TYR A 65 10.03 -6.18 -22.63
C TYR A 65 9.99 -7.31 -23.65
N SER A 66 9.61 -7.03 -24.90
CA SER A 66 9.70 -7.98 -26.01
C SER A 66 11.15 -8.44 -26.22
N ASP A 67 11.35 -9.66 -26.75
CA ASP A 67 12.68 -10.18 -27.11
C ASP A 67 13.39 -9.32 -28.16
N ASP A 68 12.62 -8.56 -28.96
CA ASP A 68 13.14 -7.65 -29.98
C ASP A 68 13.66 -6.34 -29.37
N ASP A 69 13.04 -5.87 -28.29
CA ASP A 69 13.43 -4.67 -27.54
C ASP A 69 14.53 -4.95 -26.51
N LEU A 70 14.52 -6.16 -25.94
CA LEU A 70 15.58 -6.64 -25.08
C LEU A 70 16.80 -6.95 -25.94
N LYS A 71 17.92 -6.26 -25.68
CA LYS A 71 19.22 -6.49 -26.36
C LYS A 71 19.87 -7.83 -25.95
N VAL A 72 19.09 -8.90 -25.82
CA VAL A 72 19.56 -10.21 -25.38
C VAL A 72 20.26 -10.90 -26.53
N LYS A 73 21.53 -11.24 -26.32
CA LYS A 73 22.26 -12.14 -27.22
C LYS A 73 22.13 -13.56 -26.68
N TYR A 74 21.17 -14.32 -27.19
CA TYR A 74 21.08 -15.74 -26.91
C TYR A 74 22.34 -16.44 -27.43
N ARG A 75 23.18 -16.96 -26.52
CA ARG A 75 24.32 -17.82 -26.88
C ARG A 75 23.78 -19.18 -27.31
N LYS A 76 24.06 -19.58 -28.55
CA LYS A 76 23.84 -20.94 -29.04
C LYS A 76 24.74 -21.94 -28.33
#